data_AF-A0A0M8QLB6-F1
#
_entry.id   AF-A0A0M8QLB6-F1
#
_cell.length_a   1.000
_cell.length_b   1.000
_cell.length_c   1.000
_cell.angle_alpha   90.00
_cell.angle_beta   90.00
_cell.angle_gamma   90.00
#
_symmetry.space_group_name_H-M   'P 1'
#
loop_
_entity.id
_entity.type
_entity.pdbx_description
1 polymer ?
#
loop_
_entity_poly.entity_id
_entity_poly.type
_entity_poly.pdbx_seq_one_letter_code
_entity_poly.pdbx_strand_id
1 'polypeptide(L)'
;MDERKETGGDPGQGGAGGAPPPPFRAAVEALRGARLRPQIEVDPAPAPKRLAPYAYALEAAVVDGEQDLADGRLVLLHDPAGHDAWRGAFRLVTLVRAELEPEMAADPLLPEVCWSWLTGALAARGLACGEPSGTVTRASSHYFGGLSARPAASQIEIRASWTPREGLGGAPDTAAHLVAWSDLLAQVAGLPPAAPGDASVVTLPQRRGPQSR
;
A
#
# COMPACT_ATOMS: atom_id res chain seq x y z
N MET A 1 24.08 -30.55 24.70
CA MET A 1 24.77 -30.13 23.47
C MET A 1 23.66 -29.71 22.52
N ASP A 2 23.28 -28.43 22.63
CA ASP A 2 22.21 -27.79 21.87
C ASP A 2 22.78 -27.41 20.51
N GLU A 3 22.34 -28.07 19.44
CA GLU A 3 22.55 -27.57 18.08
C GLU A 3 21.30 -26.81 17.66
N ARG A 4 21.43 -25.48 17.67
CA ARG A 4 20.43 -24.54 17.17
C ARG A 4 20.29 -24.72 15.66
N LYS A 5 19.06 -24.94 15.23
CA LYS A 5 18.62 -24.89 13.84
C LYS A 5 18.52 -23.42 13.42
N GLU A 6 19.45 -22.97 12.59
CA GLU A 6 19.35 -21.68 11.90
C GLU A 6 18.29 -21.78 10.80
N THR A 7 17.22 -21.01 10.94
CA THR A 7 16.22 -20.74 9.89
C THR A 7 16.21 -19.25 9.62
N GLY A 8 16.60 -18.87 8.41
CA GLY A 8 16.59 -17.47 7.94
C GLY A 8 16.80 -17.39 6.43
N GLY A 9 15.82 -17.90 5.66
CA GLY A 9 15.77 -17.70 4.21
C GLY A 9 14.99 -16.42 3.89
N ASP A 10 15.62 -15.46 3.25
CA ASP A 10 15.04 -14.19 2.77
C ASP A 10 13.93 -14.46 1.73
N PRO A 11 12.65 -14.14 2.01
CA PRO A 11 11.55 -14.40 1.10
C PRO A 11 11.44 -13.26 0.09
N GLY A 12 12.18 -13.31 -1.02
CA GLY A 12 12.05 -12.25 -2.03
C GLY A 12 12.74 -12.40 -3.38
N GLN A 13 13.66 -13.34 -3.57
CA GLN A 13 14.40 -13.42 -4.84
C GLN A 13 13.69 -14.32 -5.86
N GLY A 14 12.85 -13.73 -6.70
CA GLY A 14 12.22 -14.41 -7.82
C GLY A 14 12.32 -13.63 -9.14
N GLY A 15 13.36 -13.89 -9.94
CA GLY A 15 13.42 -13.51 -11.36
C GLY A 15 14.80 -13.07 -11.88
N ALA A 16 15.38 -13.84 -12.82
CA ALA A 16 16.56 -13.58 -13.65
C ALA A 16 17.93 -13.33 -12.98
N GLY A 17 18.58 -14.41 -12.51
CA GLY A 17 20.02 -14.72 -12.61
C GLY A 17 21.12 -13.73 -12.16
N GLY A 18 20.79 -12.52 -11.73
CA GLY A 18 21.73 -11.46 -11.40
C GLY A 18 21.19 -10.55 -10.30
N ALA A 19 22.08 -9.81 -9.64
CA ALA A 19 21.70 -8.89 -8.58
C ALA A 19 20.68 -7.85 -9.08
N PRO A 20 19.66 -7.48 -8.30
CA PRO A 20 18.64 -6.52 -8.74
C PRO A 20 19.27 -5.16 -9.08
N PRO A 21 18.81 -4.43 -10.11
CA PRO A 21 19.36 -3.15 -10.51
C PRO A 21 19.39 -2.11 -9.38
N PRO A 22 20.37 -1.19 -9.35
CA PRO A 22 20.43 -0.16 -8.31
C PRO A 22 19.13 0.65 -8.12
N PRO A 23 18.43 1.08 -9.19
CA PRO A 23 17.16 1.80 -9.03
C PRO A 23 16.08 0.97 -8.33
N PHE A 24 15.98 -0.32 -8.66
CA PHE A 24 15.02 -1.22 -8.01
C PHE A 24 15.36 -1.42 -6.53
N ARG A 25 16.64 -1.63 -6.18
CA ARG A 25 17.05 -1.74 -4.78
C ARG A 25 16.73 -0.47 -3.99
N ALA A 26 17.00 0.71 -4.56
CA ALA A 26 16.65 1.98 -3.94
C ALA A 26 15.14 2.11 -3.71
N ALA A 27 14.32 1.72 -4.69
CA ALA A 27 12.87 1.72 -4.58
C ALA A 27 12.35 0.74 -3.50
N VAL A 28 12.97 -0.44 -3.36
CA VAL A 28 12.61 -1.41 -2.30
C VAL A 28 13.03 -0.90 -0.92
N GLU A 29 14.22 -0.33 -0.77
CA GLU A 29 14.68 0.23 0.49
C GLU A 29 13.81 1.42 0.94
N ALA A 30 13.35 2.26 0.00
CA ALA A 30 12.41 3.33 0.29
C ALA A 30 11.04 2.79 0.78
N LEU A 31 10.53 1.69 0.20
CA LEU A 31 9.31 1.03 0.70
C LEU A 31 9.50 0.54 2.14
N ARG A 32 10.60 -0.16 2.42
CA ARG A 32 10.92 -0.68 3.77
C ARG A 32 11.13 0.43 4.80
N GLY A 33 11.64 1.58 4.36
CA GLY A 33 11.91 2.73 5.20
C GLY A 33 10.71 3.64 5.47
N ALA A 34 9.57 3.41 4.80
CA ALA A 34 8.39 4.27 4.94
C ALA A 34 7.85 4.28 6.38
N ARG A 35 7.19 5.38 6.76
CA ARG A 35 6.49 5.51 8.04
C ARG A 35 5.01 5.64 7.77
N LEU A 36 4.26 4.65 8.23
CA LEU A 36 2.80 4.59 8.10
C LEU A 36 2.14 5.01 9.41
N ARG A 37 0.84 5.32 9.35
CA ARG A 37 0.03 5.58 10.54
C ARG A 37 -0.09 4.32 11.40
N PRO A 38 -0.30 4.42 12.72
CA PRO A 38 -0.27 3.27 13.63
C PRO A 38 -1.29 2.18 13.33
N GLN A 39 -2.43 2.51 12.72
CA GLN A 39 -3.47 1.55 12.34
C GLN A 39 -3.13 0.72 11.09
N ILE A 40 -1.98 0.96 10.45
CA ILE A 40 -1.57 0.22 9.26
C ILE A 40 -0.44 -0.73 9.63
N GLU A 41 -0.74 -2.01 9.65
CA GLU A 41 0.25 -3.07 9.71
C GLU A 41 0.67 -3.43 8.29
N VAL A 42 1.97 -3.55 8.05
CA VAL A 42 2.50 -3.81 6.70
C VAL A 42 3.65 -4.80 6.78
N ASP A 43 3.61 -5.82 5.93
CA ASP A 43 4.59 -6.90 5.90
C ASP A 43 5.00 -7.27 4.46
N PRO A 44 6.25 -7.72 4.25
CA PRO A 44 6.66 -8.29 2.97
C PRO A 44 5.85 -9.53 2.60
N ALA A 45 5.43 -9.60 1.34
CA ALA A 45 4.67 -10.73 0.80
C ALA A 45 5.40 -11.38 -0.40
N PRO A 46 5.09 -12.64 -0.74
CA PRO A 46 5.69 -13.30 -1.91
C PRO A 46 5.36 -12.54 -3.21
N ALA A 47 6.39 -12.03 -3.89
CA ALA A 47 6.22 -11.26 -5.12
C ALA A 47 5.76 -12.13 -6.33
N PRO A 48 4.97 -11.58 -7.27
CA PRO A 48 4.58 -12.30 -8.48
C PRO A 48 5.78 -12.52 -9.40
N LYS A 49 5.96 -13.76 -9.89
CA LYS A 49 7.17 -14.16 -10.63
C LYS A 49 7.14 -13.92 -12.15
N ARG A 50 5.98 -13.54 -12.71
CA ARG A 50 5.74 -13.53 -14.16
C ARG A 50 5.33 -12.19 -14.75
N LEU A 51 5.24 -11.15 -13.91
CA LEU A 51 4.76 -9.84 -14.35
C LEU A 51 5.89 -8.89 -14.77
N ALA A 52 7.10 -9.11 -14.24
CA ALA A 52 8.27 -8.28 -14.51
C ALA A 52 9.56 -9.07 -14.20
N PRO A 53 10.72 -8.66 -14.74
CA PRO A 53 12.02 -9.22 -14.34
C PRO A 53 12.30 -9.07 -12.84
N TYR A 54 11.89 -7.94 -12.24
CA TYR A 54 12.05 -7.67 -10.82
C TYR A 54 10.72 -7.25 -10.20
N ALA A 55 10.38 -7.83 -9.05
CA ALA A 55 9.15 -7.51 -8.34
C ALA A 55 9.36 -7.56 -6.82
N TYR A 56 8.65 -6.68 -6.11
CA TYR A 56 8.58 -6.66 -4.65
C TYR A 56 7.12 -6.46 -4.24
N ALA A 57 6.66 -7.13 -3.18
CA ALA A 57 5.28 -7.06 -2.76
C ALA A 57 5.17 -6.85 -1.25
N LEU A 58 4.15 -6.08 -0.88
CA LEU A 58 3.73 -5.84 0.49
C LEU A 58 2.25 -6.24 0.61
N GLU A 59 1.90 -6.79 1.75
CA GLU A 59 0.52 -6.89 2.22
C GLU A 59 0.36 -5.96 3.42
N ALA A 60 -0.82 -5.36 3.57
CA ALA A 60 -1.14 -4.50 4.69
C ALA A 60 -2.57 -4.73 5.16
N ALA A 61 -2.77 -4.53 6.45
CA ALA A 61 -4.08 -4.53 7.08
C ALA A 61 -4.31 -3.20 7.80
N VAL A 62 -5.56 -2.74 7.79
CA VAL A 62 -6.03 -1.64 8.62
C VAL A 62 -6.65 -2.25 9.87
N VAL A 63 -6.06 -1.97 11.03
CA VAL A 63 -6.49 -2.54 12.32
C VAL A 63 -7.03 -1.46 13.25
N ASP A 64 -8.17 -1.74 13.89
CA ASP A 64 -8.70 -0.95 15.01
C ASP A 64 -9.06 -1.88 16.17
N GLY A 65 -8.21 -1.88 17.21
CA GLY A 65 -8.28 -2.86 18.28
C GLY A 65 -8.03 -4.28 17.76
N GLU A 66 -9.05 -5.13 17.86
CA GLU A 66 -9.01 -6.54 17.42
C GLU A 66 -9.73 -6.76 16.07
N GLN A 67 -10.11 -5.67 15.37
CA GLN A 67 -10.86 -5.73 14.12
C GLN A 67 -9.99 -5.37 12.92
N ASP A 68 -9.99 -6.24 11.91
CA ASP A 68 -9.44 -5.98 10.60
C ASP A 68 -10.49 -5.26 9.74
N LEU A 69 -10.27 -3.98 9.48
CA LEU A 69 -11.23 -3.12 8.77
C LEU A 69 -11.06 -3.19 7.24
N ALA A 70 -9.81 -3.34 6.79
CA ALA A 70 -9.47 -3.45 5.38
C ALA A 70 -8.15 -4.19 5.20
N ASP A 71 -7.98 -4.85 4.06
CA ASP A 71 -6.73 -5.45 3.62
C ASP A 71 -6.31 -4.91 2.26
N GLY A 72 -5.01 -4.95 2.00
CA GLY A 72 -4.49 -4.56 0.72
C GLY A 72 -3.17 -5.22 0.40
N ARG A 73 -2.91 -5.31 -0.90
CA ARG A 73 -1.64 -5.77 -1.44
C ARG A 73 -1.11 -4.76 -2.43
N LEU A 74 0.13 -4.32 -2.23
CA LEU A 74 0.85 -3.44 -3.13
C LEU A 74 2.04 -4.16 -3.74
N VAL A 75 2.16 -4.12 -5.06
CA VAL A 75 3.25 -4.76 -5.81
C VAL A 75 3.99 -3.71 -6.61
N LEU A 76 5.29 -3.60 -6.37
CA LEU A 76 6.24 -2.88 -7.20
C LEU A 76 6.79 -3.83 -8.26
N LEU A 77 6.62 -3.46 -9.52
CA LEU A 77 7.18 -4.13 -10.69
C LEU A 77 8.24 -3.24 -11.32
N HIS A 78 9.30 -3.85 -11.82
CA HIS A 78 10.36 -3.14 -12.53
C HIS A 78 10.89 -3.94 -13.73
N ASP A 79 10.92 -3.26 -14.88
CA ASP A 79 11.60 -3.69 -16.09
C ASP A 79 12.64 -2.63 -16.47
N PRO A 80 13.96 -2.89 -16.33
CA PRO A 80 15.00 -1.92 -16.66
C PRO A 80 15.03 -1.51 -18.13
N ALA A 81 14.49 -2.35 -19.03
CA ALA A 81 14.38 -2.02 -20.45
C ALA A 81 13.18 -1.10 -20.74
N GLY A 82 12.32 -0.86 -19.76
CA GLY A 82 11.03 -0.21 -19.94
C GLY A 82 9.96 -1.16 -20.46
N HIS A 83 8.70 -0.81 -20.22
CA HIS A 83 7.55 -1.58 -20.68
C HIS A 83 6.54 -0.68 -21.37
N ASP A 84 6.16 -1.00 -22.62
CA ASP A 84 5.30 -0.15 -23.45
C ASP A 84 3.94 0.14 -22.80
N ALA A 85 3.27 -0.87 -22.27
CA ALA A 85 1.98 -0.70 -21.59
C ALA A 85 2.06 0.15 -20.30
N TRP A 86 3.23 0.22 -19.66
CA TRP A 86 3.43 1.06 -18.47
C TRP A 86 3.90 2.45 -18.85
N ARG A 87 4.48 2.61 -20.04
CA ARG A 87 5.15 3.83 -20.51
C ARG A 87 6.19 4.32 -19.49
N GLY A 88 6.96 3.37 -18.96
CA GLY A 88 8.01 3.59 -17.96
C GLY A 88 8.68 2.28 -17.54
N ALA A 89 9.69 2.37 -16.68
CA ALA A 89 10.43 1.21 -16.16
C ALA A 89 9.81 0.62 -14.88
N PHE A 90 8.87 1.31 -14.24
CA PHE A 90 8.22 0.89 -13.01
C PHE A 90 6.70 0.83 -13.15
N ARG A 91 6.07 -0.08 -12.41
CA ARG A 91 4.61 -0.13 -12.25
C ARG A 91 4.27 -0.50 -10.82
N LEU A 92 3.35 0.25 -10.23
CA LEU A 92 2.70 -0.13 -8.97
C LEU A 92 1.35 -0.75 -9.29
N VAL A 93 1.05 -1.88 -8.66
CA VAL A 93 -0.20 -2.62 -8.82
C VAL A 93 -0.78 -2.89 -7.45
N THR A 94 -2.06 -2.66 -7.27
CA THR A 94 -2.75 -2.85 -5.99
C THR A 94 -4.04 -3.64 -6.12
N LEU A 95 -4.34 -4.38 -5.06
CA LEU A 95 -5.65 -4.89 -4.70
C LEU A 95 -5.96 -4.36 -3.30
N VAL A 96 -7.10 -3.72 -3.09
CA VAL A 96 -7.59 -3.30 -1.77
C VAL A 96 -8.99 -3.88 -1.58
N ARG A 97 -9.28 -4.34 -0.37
CA ARG A 97 -10.56 -4.90 0.04
C ARG A 97 -10.96 -4.35 1.39
N ALA A 98 -12.25 -4.10 1.56
CA ALA A 98 -12.80 -3.78 2.87
C ALA A 98 -14.27 -4.18 2.94
N GLU A 99 -14.71 -4.53 4.15
CA GLU A 99 -16.12 -4.57 4.47
C GLU A 99 -16.64 -3.13 4.62
N LEU A 100 -17.84 -2.89 4.11
CA LEU A 100 -18.46 -1.57 4.10
C LEU A 100 -19.61 -1.53 5.08
N GLU A 101 -19.71 -0.41 5.78
CA GLU A 101 -20.93 -0.05 6.51
C GLU A 101 -22.11 0.09 5.53
N PRO A 102 -23.34 -0.31 5.94
CA PRO A 102 -24.52 -0.30 5.07
C PRO A 102 -24.79 1.06 4.41
N GLU A 103 -24.57 2.16 5.12
CA GLU A 103 -24.78 3.52 4.63
C GLU A 103 -23.81 3.87 3.50
N MET A 104 -22.54 3.48 3.63
CA MET A 104 -21.56 3.65 2.55
C MET A 104 -21.90 2.77 1.36
N ALA A 105 -22.27 1.52 1.62
CA ALA A 105 -22.60 0.55 0.58
C ALA A 105 -23.83 0.98 -0.24
N ALA A 106 -24.74 1.76 0.32
CA ALA A 106 -25.92 2.29 -0.35
C ALA A 106 -25.62 3.47 -1.30
N ASP A 107 -24.47 4.13 -1.17
CA ASP A 107 -24.12 5.30 -1.99
C ASP A 107 -23.87 4.89 -3.46
N PRO A 108 -24.66 5.37 -4.45
CA PRO A 108 -24.44 5.06 -5.85
C PRO A 108 -23.10 5.57 -6.41
N LEU A 109 -22.49 6.59 -5.80
CA LEU A 109 -21.24 7.21 -6.24
C LEU A 109 -20.00 6.60 -5.58
N LEU A 110 -20.17 5.59 -4.72
CA LEU A 110 -19.05 4.97 -4.01
C LEU A 110 -17.91 4.53 -4.94
N PRO A 111 -18.16 3.92 -6.12
CA PRO A 111 -17.07 3.54 -7.03
C PRO A 111 -16.21 4.73 -7.49
N GLU A 112 -16.84 5.84 -7.91
CA GLU A 112 -16.15 7.06 -8.35
C GLU A 112 -15.42 7.73 -7.18
N VAL A 113 -16.02 7.73 -5.99
CA VAL A 113 -15.42 8.27 -4.77
C VAL A 113 -14.17 7.46 -4.39
N CYS A 114 -14.25 6.13 -4.37
CA CYS A 114 -13.09 5.26 -4.11
C CYS A 114 -11.93 5.49 -5.11
N TRP A 115 -12.26 5.68 -6.39
CA TRP A 115 -11.26 6.05 -7.40
C TRP A 115 -10.65 7.43 -7.11
N SER A 116 -11.47 8.39 -6.69
CA SER A 116 -11.00 9.72 -6.28
C SER A 116 -10.11 9.69 -5.03
N TRP A 117 -10.31 8.76 -4.11
CA TRP A 117 -9.44 8.61 -2.93
C TRP A 117 -8.03 8.18 -3.31
N LEU A 118 -7.89 7.22 -4.23
CA LEU A 118 -6.57 6.80 -4.71
C LEU A 118 -5.85 7.96 -5.43
N THR A 119 -6.51 8.56 -6.42
CA THR A 119 -5.92 9.63 -7.23
C THR A 119 -5.68 10.90 -6.41
N GLY A 120 -6.58 11.22 -5.48
CA GLY A 120 -6.48 12.33 -4.54
C GLY A 120 -5.34 12.14 -3.54
N ALA A 121 -5.14 10.93 -3.00
CA ALA A 121 -4.03 10.63 -2.09
C ALA A 121 -2.67 10.81 -2.76
N LEU A 122 -2.55 10.42 -4.03
CA LEU A 122 -1.35 10.67 -4.85
C LEU A 122 -1.16 12.18 -5.09
N ALA A 123 -2.21 12.88 -5.48
CA ALA A 123 -2.17 14.31 -5.77
C ALA A 123 -1.84 15.17 -4.53
N ALA A 124 -2.41 14.84 -3.37
CA ALA A 124 -2.16 15.53 -2.09
C ALA A 124 -0.69 15.50 -1.67
N ARG A 125 0.06 14.50 -2.13
CA ARG A 125 1.50 14.33 -1.90
C ARG A 125 2.37 14.86 -3.04
N GLY A 126 1.77 15.48 -4.06
CA GLY A 126 2.49 15.98 -5.23
C GLY A 126 3.09 14.85 -6.10
N LEU A 127 2.57 13.63 -5.99
CA LEU A 127 3.12 12.49 -6.71
C LEU A 127 2.65 12.48 -8.16
N ALA A 128 3.58 12.76 -9.06
CA ALA A 128 3.34 12.57 -10.47
C ALA A 128 3.28 11.07 -10.80
N CYS A 129 2.19 10.63 -11.42
CA CYS A 129 2.04 9.28 -11.93
C CYS A 129 1.45 9.30 -13.35
N GLY A 130 1.87 8.34 -14.17
CA GLY A 130 1.34 8.09 -15.50
C GLY A 130 0.43 6.87 -15.54
N GLU A 131 -0.38 6.80 -16.59
CA GLU A 131 -1.19 5.62 -16.94
C GLU A 131 -2.00 5.01 -15.76
N PRO A 132 -2.72 5.82 -14.95
CA PRO A 132 -3.59 5.27 -13.91
C PRO A 132 -4.72 4.47 -14.54
N SER A 133 -4.94 3.25 -14.06
CA SER A 133 -5.98 2.35 -14.56
C SER A 133 -6.48 1.45 -13.45
N GLY A 134 -7.75 1.05 -13.49
CA GLY A 134 -8.29 0.16 -12.47
C GLY A 134 -9.78 -0.10 -12.60
N THR A 135 -10.29 -0.85 -11.64
CA THR A 135 -11.71 -1.15 -11.44
C THR A 135 -12.04 -1.01 -9.96
N VAL A 136 -13.22 -0.49 -9.66
CA VAL A 136 -13.83 -0.54 -8.33
C VAL A 136 -15.07 -1.42 -8.41
N THR A 137 -15.12 -2.47 -7.61
CA THR A 137 -16.21 -3.45 -7.60
C THR A 137 -16.88 -3.44 -6.25
N ARG A 138 -18.18 -3.18 -6.21
CA ARG A 138 -19.02 -3.34 -5.02
C ARG A 138 -19.78 -4.66 -5.10
N ALA A 139 -19.73 -5.46 -4.03
CA ALA A 139 -20.49 -6.69 -3.89
C ALA A 139 -21.38 -6.62 -2.63
N SER A 140 -22.58 -7.18 -2.71
CA SER A 140 -23.50 -7.27 -1.57
C SER A 140 -24.04 -8.69 -1.46
N SER A 141 -24.03 -9.24 -0.24
CA SER A 141 -24.51 -10.57 0.09
C SER A 141 -25.75 -10.48 0.97
N HIS A 142 -26.82 -11.15 0.55
CA HIS A 142 -28.03 -11.37 1.34
C HIS A 142 -28.19 -12.87 1.58
N TYR A 143 -28.42 -13.25 2.83
CA TYR A 143 -28.44 -14.65 3.24
C TYR A 143 -29.87 -15.13 3.50
N PHE A 144 -30.19 -16.34 3.03
CA PHE A 144 -31.52 -16.94 3.11
C PHE A 144 -31.43 -18.38 3.62
N GLY A 145 -32.58 -18.97 3.98
CA GLY A 145 -32.65 -20.37 4.42
C GLY A 145 -31.80 -20.63 5.66
N GLY A 146 -30.96 -21.67 5.62
CA GLY A 146 -30.08 -22.03 6.75
C GLY A 146 -29.02 -20.99 7.12
N LEU A 147 -28.85 -19.92 6.34
CA LEU A 147 -27.95 -18.80 6.62
C LEU A 147 -28.68 -17.52 7.02
N SER A 148 -30.01 -17.55 7.20
CA SER A 148 -30.83 -16.35 7.45
C SER A 148 -30.47 -15.55 8.70
N ALA A 149 -29.78 -16.18 9.66
CA ALA A 149 -29.29 -15.50 10.86
C ALA A 149 -28.06 -14.59 10.60
N ARG A 150 -27.41 -14.71 9.43
CA ARG A 150 -26.25 -13.87 9.09
C ARG A 150 -26.72 -12.49 8.62
N PRO A 151 -26.12 -11.39 9.11
CA PRO A 151 -26.43 -10.06 8.61
C PRO A 151 -26.03 -9.94 7.13
N ALA A 152 -26.71 -9.06 6.40
CA ALA A 152 -26.25 -8.70 5.05
C ALA A 152 -24.85 -8.09 5.14
N ALA A 153 -24.02 -8.38 4.15
CA ALA A 153 -22.63 -7.91 4.11
C ALA A 153 -22.35 -7.24 2.77
N SER A 154 -21.63 -6.12 2.81
CA SER A 154 -21.18 -5.42 1.62
C SER A 154 -19.67 -5.28 1.64
N GLN A 155 -19.07 -5.45 0.48
CA GLN A 155 -17.63 -5.39 0.30
C GLN A 155 -17.29 -4.49 -0.88
N ILE A 156 -16.19 -3.75 -0.77
CA ILE A 156 -15.55 -3.07 -1.88
C ILE A 156 -14.25 -3.77 -2.24
N GLU A 157 -13.97 -3.88 -3.54
CA GLU A 157 -12.69 -4.31 -4.06
C GLU A 157 -12.18 -3.26 -5.04
N ILE A 158 -10.99 -2.73 -4.79
CA ILE A 158 -10.30 -1.78 -5.68
C ILE A 158 -9.09 -2.50 -6.28
N ARG A 159 -9.09 -2.66 -7.60
CA ARG A 159 -7.92 -3.10 -8.36
C ARG A 159 -7.41 -1.90 -9.12
N ALA A 160 -6.17 -1.51 -8.89
CA ALA A 160 -5.61 -0.36 -9.59
C ALA A 160 -4.13 -0.58 -9.92
N SER A 161 -3.64 0.20 -10.86
CA SER A 161 -2.22 0.29 -11.13
C SER A 161 -1.88 1.64 -11.75
N TRP A 162 -0.65 2.09 -11.52
CA TRP A 162 -0.13 3.34 -12.04
C TRP A 162 1.38 3.25 -12.25
N THR A 163 1.91 4.11 -13.11
CA THR A 163 3.34 4.23 -13.39
C THR A 163 3.90 5.37 -12.54
N PRO A 164 4.65 5.10 -11.46
CA PRO A 164 5.27 6.15 -10.66
C PRO A 164 6.37 6.84 -11.47
N ARG A 165 6.50 8.17 -11.35
CA ARG A 165 7.57 8.91 -12.04
C ARG A 165 8.90 8.73 -11.32
N GLU A 166 9.94 8.42 -12.09
CA GLU A 166 11.30 8.30 -11.59
C GLU A 166 11.91 9.68 -11.30
N GLY A 167 12.66 9.79 -10.21
CA GLY A 167 13.46 10.96 -9.89
C GLY A 167 14.83 10.96 -10.57
N LEU A 168 15.70 11.90 -10.19
CA LEU A 168 17.05 12.05 -10.77
C LEU A 168 17.93 10.79 -10.63
N GLY A 169 17.65 9.94 -9.64
CA GLY A 169 18.36 8.67 -9.42
C GLY A 169 17.81 7.48 -10.21
N GLY A 170 16.84 7.68 -11.10
CA GLY A 170 16.19 6.61 -11.87
C GLY A 170 15.25 5.73 -11.04
N ALA A 171 14.98 6.09 -9.78
CA ALA A 171 14.03 5.39 -8.93
C ALA A 171 12.87 6.34 -8.56
N PRO A 172 11.63 5.85 -8.49
CA PRO A 172 10.51 6.64 -7.98
C PRO A 172 10.57 6.78 -6.44
N ASP A 173 9.89 7.80 -5.90
CA ASP A 173 9.68 7.95 -4.45
C ASP A 173 8.62 6.96 -3.96
N THR A 174 8.99 5.68 -3.90
CA THR A 174 8.09 4.61 -3.50
C THR A 174 7.65 4.70 -2.05
N ALA A 175 8.43 5.35 -1.18
CA ALA A 175 8.01 5.63 0.19
C ALA A 175 6.76 6.51 0.19
N ALA A 176 6.79 7.64 -0.53
CA ALA A 176 5.63 8.52 -0.63
C ALA A 176 4.43 7.85 -1.31
N HIS A 177 4.65 7.01 -2.33
CA HIS A 177 3.58 6.22 -2.95
C HIS A 177 2.96 5.20 -1.98
N LEU A 178 3.76 4.54 -1.14
CA LEU A 178 3.26 3.61 -0.12
C LEU A 178 2.43 4.33 0.94
N VAL A 179 2.85 5.52 1.37
CA VAL A 179 2.03 6.30 2.32
C VAL A 179 0.71 6.76 1.66
N ALA A 180 0.75 7.22 0.40
CA ALA A 180 -0.47 7.56 -0.36
C ALA A 180 -1.44 6.37 -0.46
N TRP A 181 -0.90 5.17 -0.71
CA TRP A 181 -1.68 3.94 -0.75
C TRP A 181 -2.24 3.57 0.64
N SER A 182 -1.50 3.80 1.72
CA SER A 182 -2.01 3.63 3.09
C SER A 182 -3.13 4.62 3.44
N ASP A 183 -3.09 5.83 2.88
CA ASP A 183 -4.16 6.83 3.04
C ASP A 183 -5.44 6.36 2.33
N LEU A 184 -5.34 5.66 1.19
CA LEU A 184 -6.48 5.00 0.54
C LEU A 184 -7.05 3.89 1.44
N LEU A 185 -6.20 3.00 1.96
CA LEU A 185 -6.62 1.92 2.85
C LEU A 185 -7.40 2.45 4.05
N ALA A 186 -6.87 3.48 4.72
CA ALA A 186 -7.51 4.10 5.86
C ALA A 186 -8.88 4.73 5.52
N GLN A 187 -9.00 5.40 4.37
CA GLN A 187 -10.27 6.00 3.94
C GLN A 187 -11.32 4.92 3.63
N VAL A 188 -10.90 3.85 2.95
CA VAL A 188 -11.79 2.73 2.61
C VAL A 188 -12.23 1.98 3.87
N ALA A 189 -11.36 1.88 4.87
CA ALA A 189 -11.66 1.34 6.20
C ALA A 189 -12.50 2.29 7.09
N GLY A 190 -12.88 3.48 6.61
CA GLY A 190 -13.67 4.44 7.38
C GLY A 190 -12.90 5.13 8.52
N LEU A 191 -11.58 5.00 8.59
CA LEU A 191 -10.78 5.69 9.60
C LEU A 191 -10.82 7.21 9.36
N PRO A 192 -10.85 8.02 10.44
CA PRO A 192 -10.75 9.47 10.29
C PRO A 192 -9.40 9.85 9.63
N PRO A 193 -9.35 10.99 8.93
CA PRO A 193 -8.10 11.53 8.40
C PRO A 193 -7.05 11.64 9.51
N ALA A 194 -5.81 11.27 9.19
CA ALA A 194 -4.72 11.34 10.16
C ALA A 194 -4.51 12.80 10.63
N ALA A 195 -4.25 12.99 11.92
CA ALA A 195 -3.98 14.32 12.45
C ALA A 195 -2.60 14.80 11.96
N PRO A 196 -2.38 16.12 11.79
CA PRO A 196 -1.05 16.64 11.52
C PRO A 196 -0.08 16.28 12.66
N GLY A 197 0.79 15.29 12.44
CA GLY A 197 1.77 14.82 13.44
C GLY A 197 1.78 13.31 13.72
N ASP A 198 0.81 12.54 13.20
CA ASP A 198 0.75 11.08 13.40
C ASP A 198 1.89 10.32 12.70
N ALA A 199 2.56 10.95 11.73
CA ALA A 199 3.89 10.55 11.28
C ALA A 199 4.96 11.09 12.26
N SER A 200 5.08 10.46 13.42
CA SER A 200 6.17 10.61 14.40
C SER A 200 6.69 12.05 14.61
N VAL A 201 6.07 12.80 15.52
CA VAL A 201 6.72 13.99 16.10
C VAL A 201 7.99 13.56 16.83
N VAL A 202 9.14 13.91 16.26
CA VAL A 202 10.42 13.91 16.99
C VAL A 202 10.33 14.97 18.07
N THR A 203 10.26 14.56 19.34
CA THR A 203 10.58 15.47 20.44
C THR A 203 12.07 15.80 20.35
N LEU A 204 12.39 16.99 19.84
CA LEU A 204 13.76 17.51 19.89
C LEU A 204 14.21 17.56 21.37
N PRO A 205 15.41 17.06 21.70
CA PRO A 205 15.94 17.22 23.04
C PRO A 205 16.09 18.73 23.33
N GLN A 206 15.35 19.20 24.33
CA GLN A 206 15.46 20.56 24.85
C GLN A 206 16.92 20.80 25.26
N ARG A 207 17.63 21.62 24.50
CA ARG A 207 18.99 22.04 24.80
C ARG A 207 18.95 22.78 26.14
N ARG A 208 19.46 22.16 27.21
CA ARG A 208 19.70 22.84 28.49
C ARG A 208 20.55 24.08 28.20
N GLY A 209 19.96 25.25 28.37
CA GLY A 209 20.70 26.51 28.37
C GLY A 209 21.71 26.51 29.54
N PRO A 210 22.90 27.10 29.35
CA PRO A 210 23.88 27.21 30.42
C PRO A 210 23.34 28.09 31.55
N GLN A 211 23.43 27.58 32.79
CA GLN A 211 23.13 28.33 34.00
C GLN A 211 24.13 29.49 34.15
N SER A 212 23.61 30.71 34.23
CA SER A 212 24.40 31.89 34.61
C SER A 212 24.88 31.73 36.04
N ARG A 213 26.17 31.98 36.26
CA ARG A 213 26.85 32.01 37.55
C ARG A 213 26.33 33.12 38.46
#